data_AF-A0A351CJH4-F1
#
_entry.id   AF-A0A351CJH4-F1
#
_cell.length_a   1.000
_cell.length_b   1.000
_cell.length_c   1.000
_cell.angle_alpha   90.00
_cell.angle_beta   90.00
_cell.angle_gamma   90.00
#
_symmetry.space_group_name_H-M   'P 1'
#
loop_
_entity.id
_entity.type
_entity.pdbx_description
1 polymer ?
#
loop_
_entity_poly.entity_id
_entity_poly.type
_entity_poly.pdbx_seq_one_letter_code
_entity_poly.pdbx_strand_id
1 'polypeptide(L)' 'MKLVIDDACFAYESIFSEFGEVRAIPGRDINKKSIKDADVLIV' A
#
# COMPACT_ATOMS: atom_id res chain seq x y z
N MET A 1 2.58 8.55 7.11
CA MET A 1 3.54 7.59 6.52
C MET A 1 3.12 7.30 5.09
N LYS A 2 3.99 6.74 4.26
CA LYS A 2 3.65 6.27 2.91
C LYS A 2 3.43 4.77 2.94
N LEU A 3 2.19 4.34 2.74
CA LEU A 3 1.79 2.95 2.75
C LEU A 3 1.52 2.48 1.32
N VAL A 4 2.17 1.40 0.91
CA VAL A 4 1.84 0.67 -0.32
C VAL A 4 1.13 -0.61 0.05
N ILE A 5 -0.06 -0.83 -0.50
CA ILE A 5 -0.94 -1.94 -0.11
C ILE A 5 -1.40 -2.70 -1.36
N ASP A 6 -1.47 -4.03 -1.29
CA ASP A 6 -2.14 -4.85 -2.30
C ASP A 6 -3.63 -4.45 -2.38
N ASP A 7 -4.13 -4.17 -3.59
CA ASP A 7 -5.52 -3.78 -3.82
C ASP A 7 -6.54 -4.87 -3.45
N ALA A 8 -6.10 -6.13 -3.28
CA ALA A 8 -6.92 -7.23 -2.80
C ALA A 8 -7.11 -7.23 -1.27
N CYS A 9 -6.37 -6.41 -0.52
CA CYS A 9 -6.51 -6.32 0.95
C CYS A 9 -7.88 -5.74 1.33
N PHE A 10 -8.70 -6.52 2.04
CA PHE A 10 -10.04 -6.07 2.42
C PHE A 10 -10.02 -4.78 3.26
N ALA A 11 -10.85 -3.81 2.87
CA ALA A 11 -11.07 -2.55 3.57
C ALA A 11 -9.79 -1.74 3.87
N TYR A 12 -8.74 -1.88 3.05
CA TYR A 12 -7.45 -1.20 3.27
C TYR A 12 -7.60 0.31 3.46
N GLU A 13 -8.54 0.93 2.76
CA GLU A 13 -8.73 2.37 2.81
C GLU A 13 -9.26 2.79 4.18
N SER A 14 -10.36 2.17 4.64
CA SER A 14 -10.96 2.47 5.95
C SER A 14 -10.08 2.12 7.13
N ILE A 15 -9.24 1.09 7.01
CA ILE A 15 -8.34 0.65 8.08
C ILE A 15 -7.10 1.55 8.14
N PHE A 16 -6.54 1.94 6.98
CA PHE A 16 -5.21 2.55 6.93
C PHE A 16 -5.15 4.03 6.59
N SER A 17 -6.25 4.65 6.15
CA SER A 17 -6.28 6.07 5.76
C SER A 17 -5.88 7.03 6.88
N GLU A 18 -6.12 6.66 8.14
CA GLU A 18 -5.75 7.50 9.30
C GLU A 18 -4.26 7.45 9.64
N PHE A 19 -3.52 6.44 9.15
CA PHE A 19 -2.09 6.26 9.44
C PHE A 19 -1.17 6.91 8.40
N GLY A 20 -1.71 7.39 7.29
CA GLY A 20 -0.94 8.10 6.28
C GLY A 20 -1.51 8.06 4.86
N GLU A 21 -0.65 8.33 3.90
CA GLU A 21 -0.96 8.26 2.48
C GLU A 21 -0.99 6.78 2.06
N VAL A 22 -2.19 6.31 1.68
CA VAL A 22 -2.40 4.96 1.19
C VAL A 22 -2.34 4.94 -0.33
N ARG A 23 -1.46 4.10 -0.87
CA ARG A 23 -1.35 3.81 -2.29
C ARG A 23 -1.61 2.32 -2.52
N ALA A 24 -2.83 2.00 -2.93
CA ALA A 24 -3.18 0.64 -3.34
C ALA A 24 -2.69 0.34 -4.76
N ILE A 25 -2.07 -0.82 -4.97
CA ILE A 25 -1.64 -1.32 -6.27
C ILE A 25 -1.94 -2.82 -6.40
N PRO A 26 -2.16 -3.36 -7.60
CA PRO A 26 -2.29 -4.79 -7.79
C PRO A 26 -1.07 -5.53 -7.25
N GLY A 27 -1.27 -6.62 -6.49
CA GLY A 27 -0.17 -7.42 -5.93
C GLY A 27 0.90 -7.83 -6.93
N ARG A 28 0.50 -8.11 -8.18
CA ARG A 28 1.40 -8.46 -9.29
C ARG A 28 2.33 -7.32 -9.74
N ASP A 29 1.97 -6.08 -9.44
CA ASP A 29 2.72 -4.87 -9.80
C ASP A 29 3.64 -4.39 -8.65
N ILE A 30 3.65 -5.11 -7.52
CA ILE A 30 4.58 -4.87 -6.41
C ILE A 30 5.98 -5.30 -6.83
N ASN A 31 6.89 -4.32 -6.89
CA ASN A 31 8.28 -4.50 -7.29
C ASN A 31 9.16 -3.39 -6.70
N LYS A 32 10.49 -3.51 -6.87
CA LYS A 32 11.48 -2.56 -6.32
C LYS A 32 11.19 -1.09 -6.66
N LYS A 33 10.57 -0.79 -7.79
CA LYS A 33 10.24 0.59 -8.19
C LYS A 33 8.95 1.07 -7.52
N SER A 34 7.92 0.22 -7.43
CA SER A 34 6.63 0.63 -6.85
C SER A 34 6.70 0.84 -5.33
N ILE A 35 7.63 0.19 -4.63
CA ILE A 35 7.83 0.32 -3.17
C ILE A 35 9.00 1.24 -2.77
N LYS A 36 9.69 1.86 -3.74
CA LYS A 36 10.97 2.56 -3.50
C LYS A 36 10.89 3.62 -2.39
N ASP A 37 9.78 4.34 -2.35
CA ASP A 37 9.55 5.45 -1.41
C ASP A 37 8.49 5.10 -0.35
N ALA A 38 8.18 3.81 -0.17
CA ALA A 38 7.22 3.34 0.83
C ALA A 38 7.89 3.16 2.20
N ASP A 39 7.22 3.60 3.26
CA ASP A 39 7.64 3.32 4.64
C ASP A 39 7.15 1.93 5.07
N VAL A 40 5.97 1.54 4.59
CA VAL A 40 5.29 0.28 4.93
C VAL A 40 4.74 -0.38 3.67
N LEU A 41 4.94 -1.68 3.55
CA LEU A 41 4.36 -2.54 2.50
C LEU A 41 3.41 -3.55 3.15
N ILE A 42 2.19 -3.65 2.63
CA ILE A 42 1.19 -4.65 3.02
C ILE A 42 0.81 -5.44 1.75
N VAL A 43 0.95 -6.77 1.80
CA VAL A 43 0.69 -7.69 0.67
C VAL A 43 -0.36 -8.72 1.02
#